data_AF-A0A2V5KUV0-F1
#
_entry.id   AF-A0A2V5KUV0-F1
#
_cell.length_a   1.000
_cell.length_b   1.000
_cell.length_c   1.000
_cell.angle_alpha   90.00
_cell.angle_beta   90.00
_cell.angle_gamma   90.00
#
_symmetry.space_group_name_H-M   'P 1'
#
loop_
_entity.id
_entity.type
_entity.pdbx_description
1 polymer ?
#
loop_
_entity_poly.entity_id
_entity_poly.type
_entity_poly.pdbx_seq_one_letter_code
_entity_poly.pdbx_strand_id
1 'polypeptide(L)'
;MKRKLLAVVAAGAIALGGFVIVQAQPGPGHGGFGGGHGHAFGLRGIADKLDLTSEQQTKVQPILDQAKPQIAAIHQEAMQKAKTVIDSTLSQIRPLLTADQQTKLDAIQKAHQDMMNAHKELHDAMQD
;
A
#
# COMPACT_ATOMS: atom_id res chain seq x y z
N MET A 1 -20.24 -56.30 8.81
CA MET A 1 -21.35 -55.35 9.04
C MET A 1 -20.95 -53.99 8.48
N LYS A 2 -21.62 -53.51 7.43
CA LYS A 2 -21.25 -52.31 6.66
C LYS A 2 -22.18 -51.14 7.03
N ARG A 3 -21.63 -50.00 7.44
CA ARG A 3 -22.37 -48.78 7.77
C ARG A 3 -22.72 -48.03 6.47
N LYS A 4 -23.93 -47.47 6.45
CA LYS A 4 -24.62 -46.87 5.29
C LYS A 4 -24.70 -45.33 5.41
N LEU A 5 -24.82 -44.70 4.23
CA LEU A 5 -25.38 -43.36 3.90
C LEU A 5 -24.44 -42.16 4.13
N LEU A 6 -24.35 -41.17 3.23
CA LEU A 6 -25.44 -40.41 2.58
C LEU A 6 -25.08 -39.92 1.15
N ALA A 7 -26.12 -39.78 0.33
CA ALA A 7 -26.11 -39.19 -1.01
C ALA A 7 -26.22 -37.66 -0.98
N VAL A 8 -25.63 -36.96 -1.96
CA VAL A 8 -25.97 -35.58 -2.31
C VAL A 8 -26.22 -35.49 -3.82
N VAL A 9 -27.34 -34.84 -4.12
CA VAL A 9 -28.07 -34.75 -5.39
C VAL A 9 -27.39 -33.77 -6.36
N ALA A 10 -27.28 -34.18 -7.62
CA ALA A 10 -27.01 -33.29 -8.74
C ALA A 10 -28.34 -32.70 -9.24
N ALA A 11 -28.42 -31.37 -9.33
CA ALA A 11 -29.44 -30.68 -10.10
C ALA A 11 -28.76 -29.54 -10.88
N GLY A 12 -28.65 -29.73 -12.19
CA GLY A 12 -28.30 -28.69 -13.15
C GLY A 12 -29.55 -28.06 -13.75
N ALA A 13 -29.47 -26.76 -14.01
CA ALA A 13 -30.03 -26.03 -15.16
C ALA A 13 -30.19 -24.55 -14.76
N ILE A 14 -29.34 -23.67 -15.30
CA ILE A 14 -29.69 -22.26 -15.43
C ILE A 14 -29.74 -21.97 -16.92
N ALA A 15 -30.97 -21.86 -17.41
CA ALA A 15 -31.29 -21.36 -18.74
C ALA A 15 -30.83 -19.90 -18.83
N LEU A 16 -30.02 -19.58 -19.83
CA LEU A 16 -29.63 -18.20 -20.16
C LEU A 16 -30.80 -17.51 -20.85
N GLY A 17 -31.69 -16.93 -20.06
CA GLY A 17 -32.62 -15.89 -20.49
C GLY A 17 -31.86 -14.57 -20.69
N GLY A 18 -32.02 -13.95 -21.86
CA GLY A 18 -31.37 -12.69 -22.18
C GLY A 18 -31.74 -11.57 -21.22
N PHE A 19 -30.75 -10.74 -20.87
CA PHE A 19 -31.00 -9.44 -20.24
C PHE A 19 -30.14 -8.36 -20.87
N VAL A 20 -30.82 -7.25 -21.11
CA VAL A 20 -30.36 -6.01 -21.71
C VAL A 20 -29.48 -5.24 -20.72
N ILE A 21 -28.51 -4.55 -21.31
CA ILE A 21 -27.43 -3.68 -20.80
C ILE A 21 -27.72 -2.95 -19.47
N VAL A 22 -26.78 -3.03 -18.52
CA VAL A 22 -26.49 -1.94 -17.58
C VAL A 22 -25.00 -1.63 -17.69
N GLN A 23 -24.67 -0.46 -18.24
CA GLN A 23 -23.36 0.14 -18.06
C GLN A 23 -23.20 0.44 -16.57
N ALA A 24 -22.48 -0.42 -15.85
CA ALA A 24 -21.92 -0.04 -14.58
C ALA A 24 -20.70 0.84 -14.85
N GLN A 25 -20.87 2.15 -14.73
CA GLN A 25 -19.72 3.03 -14.52
C GLN A 25 -18.93 2.47 -13.32
N PRO A 26 -17.63 2.17 -13.44
CA PRO A 26 -16.83 1.97 -12.26
C PRO A 26 -16.79 3.33 -11.55
N GLY A 27 -17.54 3.43 -10.45
CA GLY A 27 -17.41 4.54 -9.51
C GLY A 27 -15.97 4.67 -9.01
N PRO A 28 -15.61 5.76 -8.33
CA PRO A 28 -14.28 5.96 -7.79
C PRO A 28 -13.99 4.90 -6.72
N GLY A 29 -13.47 3.77 -7.18
CA GLY A 29 -13.03 2.66 -6.37
C GLY A 29 -11.85 3.11 -5.54
N HIS A 30 -12.12 3.41 -4.27
CA HIS A 30 -11.13 3.45 -3.21
C HIS A 30 -10.63 2.01 -2.98
N GLY A 31 -9.77 1.55 -3.89
CA GLY A 31 -9.01 0.31 -3.75
C GLY A 31 -7.85 0.57 -2.81
N GLY A 32 -8.08 0.38 -1.51
CA GLY A 32 -7.08 0.54 -0.48
C GLY A 32 -5.91 -0.43 -0.65
N PHE A 33 -4.72 0.13 -0.80
CA PHE A 33 -3.53 -0.28 -0.07
C PHE A 33 -2.76 1.01 0.29
N GLY A 34 -2.68 1.31 1.59
CA GLY A 34 -1.67 2.23 2.13
C GLY A 34 -1.95 3.74 2.06
N GLY A 35 -3.16 4.19 1.73
CA GLY A 35 -3.55 5.60 1.77
C GLY A 35 -3.82 6.12 3.19
N GLY A 36 -3.00 5.74 4.17
CA GLY A 36 -2.97 6.45 5.43
C GLY A 36 -2.37 7.83 5.14
N HIS A 37 -3.20 8.87 5.13
CA HIS A 37 -2.77 10.21 5.52
C HIS A 37 -2.25 10.13 6.96
N GLY A 38 -1.10 9.49 7.14
CA GLY A 38 -0.30 9.65 8.32
C GLY A 38 0.13 11.08 8.28
N HIS A 39 -0.62 11.95 8.96
CA HIS A 39 0.03 13.01 9.70
C HIS A 39 1.11 12.30 10.50
N ALA A 40 2.32 12.24 9.94
CA ALA A 40 3.42 11.57 10.58
C ALA A 40 3.47 12.19 11.96
N PHE A 41 3.29 11.37 13.00
CA PHE A 41 3.61 11.73 14.37
C PHE A 41 5.14 11.87 14.45
N GLY A 42 5.70 12.79 13.67
CA GLY A 42 7.10 13.13 13.66
C GLY A 42 7.40 13.86 14.94
N LEU A 43 8.62 13.68 15.44
CA LEU A 43 9.06 14.32 16.68
C LEU A 43 8.85 15.85 16.65
N ARG A 44 8.91 16.46 15.45
CA ARG A 44 8.58 17.88 15.26
C ARG A 44 7.10 18.18 15.50
N GLY A 45 6.19 17.42 14.90
CA GLY A 45 4.75 17.61 15.09
C GLY A 45 4.28 17.31 16.52
N ILE A 46 5.03 16.51 17.29
CA ILE A 46 4.80 16.36 18.73
C ILE A 46 5.28 17.60 19.48
N ALA A 47 6.52 18.05 19.24
CA ALA A 47 7.08 19.23 19.90
C ALA A 47 6.22 20.48 19.69
N ASP A 48 5.69 20.66 18.48
CA ASP A 48 4.83 21.81 18.13
C ASP A 48 3.46 21.78 18.86
N LYS A 49 3.01 20.60 19.33
CA LYS A 49 1.75 20.42 20.07
C LYS A 49 1.89 20.56 21.59
N LEU A 50 3.11 20.69 22.10
CA LEU A 50 3.39 20.76 23.54
C LEU A 50 3.37 22.20 24.09
N ASP A 51 2.95 23.19 23.29
CA ASP A 51 2.90 24.61 23.65
C ASP A 51 4.21 25.10 24.31
N LEU A 52 5.34 24.68 23.74
CA LEU A 52 6.67 24.94 24.29
C LEU A 52 7.00 26.44 24.28
N THR A 53 7.56 26.95 25.37
CA THR A 53 8.14 28.30 25.42
C THR A 53 9.31 28.43 24.46
N SER A 54 9.68 29.66 24.07
CA SER A 54 10.83 29.90 23.18
C SER A 54 12.14 29.29 23.72
N GLU A 55 12.33 29.33 25.04
CA GLU A 55 13.49 28.71 25.69
C GLU A 55 13.46 27.18 25.57
N GLN A 56 12.29 26.56 25.78
CA GLN A 56 12.12 25.12 25.63
C GLN A 56 12.33 24.67 24.18
N GLN A 57 11.79 25.41 23.20
CA GLN A 57 12.01 25.12 21.78
C GLN A 57 13.49 25.16 21.42
N THR A 58 14.22 26.16 21.92
CA THR A 58 15.68 26.28 21.71
C THR A 58 16.43 25.07 22.26
N LYS A 59 16.01 24.54 23.41
CA LYS A 59 16.62 23.34 24.03
C LYS A 59 16.24 22.03 23.32
N VAL A 60 15.03 21.95 22.76
CA VAL A 60 14.52 20.75 22.07
C VAL A 60 15.06 20.63 20.65
N GLN A 61 15.29 21.75 19.96
CA GLN A 61 15.77 21.79 18.58
C GLN A 61 16.98 20.87 18.30
N PRO A 62 18.10 20.94 19.04
CA PRO A 62 19.25 20.06 18.78
C PRO A 62 18.95 18.57 19.01
N ILE A 63 18.04 18.24 19.94
CA ILE A 63 17.62 16.85 20.19
C ILE A 63 16.86 16.30 18.98
N LEU A 64 15.97 17.10 18.40
CA LEU A 64 15.24 16.75 17.19
C LEU A 64 16.19 16.61 16.00
N ASP A 65 17.13 17.54 15.84
CA ASP A 65 18.07 17.54 14.73
C ASP A 65 19.02 16.33 14.78
N GLN A 66 19.43 15.90 15.97
CA GLN A 66 20.20 14.65 16.16
C GLN A 66 19.39 13.39 15.82
N ALA A 67 18.08 13.40 16.07
CA ALA A 67 17.21 12.24 15.82
C ALA A 67 16.80 12.08 14.35
N LYS A 68 16.68 13.20 13.60
CA LYS A 68 16.28 13.20 12.18
C LYS A 68 17.04 12.19 11.31
N PRO A 69 18.39 12.19 11.25
CA PRO A 69 19.12 11.26 10.38
C PRO A 69 18.93 9.80 10.78
N GLN A 70 18.76 9.50 12.06
CA GLN A 70 18.53 8.14 12.55
C GLN A 70 17.17 7.60 12.10
N ILE A 71 16.12 8.43 12.22
CA ILE A 71 14.78 8.07 11.77
C ILE A 71 14.77 7.89 10.24
N ALA A 72 15.45 8.78 9.50
CA ALA A 72 15.56 8.67 8.05
C ALA A 72 16.23 7.35 7.63
N ALA A 73 17.32 6.96 8.28
CA ALA A 73 18.02 5.70 8.02
C ALA A 73 17.13 4.48 8.30
N ILE A 74 16.44 4.46 9.47
CA ILE A 74 15.51 3.38 9.82
C ILE A 74 14.37 3.28 8.79
N HIS A 75 13.81 4.42 8.39
CA HIS A 75 12.75 4.45 7.39
C HIS A 75 13.22 3.89 6.05
N GLN A 76 14.41 4.27 5.58
CA GLN A 76 15.00 3.74 4.34
C GLN A 76 15.21 2.22 4.43
N GLU A 77 15.79 1.73 5.51
CA GLU A 77 16.00 0.29 5.73
C GLU A 77 14.67 -0.48 5.77
N ALA A 78 13.69 0.03 6.50
CA ALA A 78 12.36 -0.58 6.61
C ALA A 78 11.65 -0.63 5.25
N MET A 79 11.73 0.45 4.46
CA MET A 79 11.17 0.50 3.10
C MET A 79 11.81 -0.54 2.17
N GLN A 80 13.14 -0.72 2.24
CA GLN A 80 13.83 -1.74 1.43
C GLN A 80 13.42 -3.16 1.81
N LYS A 81 13.32 -3.45 3.12
CA LYS A 81 12.84 -4.76 3.61
C LYS A 81 11.39 -5.01 3.19
N ALA A 82 10.52 -4.00 3.34
CA ALA A 82 9.13 -4.08 2.92
C ALA A 82 9.01 -4.36 1.42
N LYS A 83 9.76 -3.64 0.58
CA LYS A 83 9.82 -3.86 -0.86
C LYS A 83 10.18 -5.31 -1.19
N THR A 84 11.21 -5.85 -0.54
CA THR A 84 11.67 -7.23 -0.76
C THR A 84 10.58 -8.25 -0.45
N VAL A 85 9.87 -8.08 0.68
CA VAL A 85 8.76 -8.95 1.06
C VAL A 85 7.61 -8.85 0.05
N ILE A 86 7.25 -7.63 -0.36
CA ILE A 86 6.19 -7.37 -1.34
C ILE A 86 6.54 -8.04 -2.68
N ASP A 87 7.73 -7.82 -3.21
CA ASP A 87 8.18 -8.38 -4.50
C ASP A 87 8.16 -9.92 -4.48
N SER A 88 8.68 -10.51 -3.40
CA SER A 88 8.66 -11.97 -3.21
C SER A 88 7.24 -12.52 -3.14
N THR A 89 6.34 -11.84 -2.42
CA THR A 89 4.94 -12.24 -2.29
C THR A 89 4.21 -12.15 -3.62
N LEU A 90 4.38 -11.04 -4.35
CA LEU A 90 3.76 -10.86 -5.66
C LEU A 90 4.27 -11.89 -6.69
N SER A 91 5.55 -12.28 -6.60
CA SER A 91 6.11 -13.33 -7.46
C SER A 91 5.46 -14.70 -7.22
N GLN A 92 5.10 -15.02 -5.97
CA GLN A 92 4.38 -16.24 -5.63
C GLN A 92 2.90 -16.19 -6.03
N ILE A 93 2.27 -15.02 -5.98
CA ILE A 93 0.87 -14.82 -6.40
C ILE A 93 0.73 -14.87 -7.91
N ARG A 94 1.67 -14.29 -8.66
CA ARG A 94 1.61 -14.16 -10.13
C ARG A 94 1.20 -15.43 -10.89
N PRO A 95 1.78 -16.63 -10.64
CA PRO A 95 1.39 -17.85 -11.36
C PRO A 95 -0.04 -18.33 -11.07
N LEU A 96 -0.69 -17.82 -10.02
CA LEU A 96 -2.07 -18.13 -9.67
C LEU A 96 -3.09 -17.20 -10.38
N LEU A 97 -2.59 -16.17 -11.07
CA LEU A 97 -3.41 -15.18 -11.75
C LEU A 97 -3.70 -15.59 -13.20
N THR A 98 -4.89 -15.23 -13.68
CA THR A 98 -5.22 -15.25 -15.11
C THR A 98 -4.39 -14.21 -15.88
N ALA A 99 -4.31 -14.34 -17.21
CA ALA A 99 -3.57 -13.40 -18.06
C ALA A 99 -3.99 -11.93 -17.84
N ASP A 100 -5.29 -11.66 -17.83
CA ASP A 100 -5.82 -10.30 -17.60
C ASP A 100 -5.45 -9.75 -16.22
N GLN A 101 -5.40 -10.60 -15.19
CA GLN A 101 -4.98 -10.21 -13.84
C GLN A 101 -3.47 -9.95 -13.76
N GLN A 102 -2.66 -10.71 -14.49
CA GLN A 102 -1.22 -10.46 -14.58
C GLN A 102 -0.95 -9.11 -15.25
N THR A 103 -1.64 -8.78 -16.34
CA THR A 103 -1.54 -7.47 -16.98
C THR A 103 -1.92 -6.33 -16.03
N LYS A 104 -2.97 -6.50 -15.22
CA LYS A 104 -3.34 -5.52 -14.19
C LYS A 104 -2.27 -5.38 -13.11
N LEU A 105 -1.69 -6.48 -12.66
CA LEU A 105 -0.60 -6.45 -11.69
C LEU A 105 0.62 -5.69 -12.23
N ASP A 106 0.99 -5.92 -13.49
CA ASP A 106 2.10 -5.20 -14.15
C ASP A 106 1.86 -3.69 -14.19
N ALA A 107 0.63 -3.28 -14.53
CA ALA A 107 0.27 -1.86 -14.55
C ALA A 107 0.36 -1.21 -13.16
N ILE A 108 -0.08 -1.92 -12.12
CA ILE A 108 0.02 -1.46 -10.72
C ILE A 108 1.49 -1.32 -10.31
N GLN A 109 2.32 -2.34 -10.58
CA GLN A 109 3.75 -2.31 -10.25
C GLN A 109 4.47 -1.17 -10.98
N LYS A 110 4.17 -0.96 -12.26
CA LYS A 110 4.74 0.13 -13.04
C LYS A 110 4.34 1.49 -12.47
N ALA A 111 3.05 1.73 -12.21
CA ALA A 111 2.59 2.99 -11.64
C ALA A 111 3.25 3.30 -10.30
N HIS A 112 3.43 2.29 -9.45
CA HIS A 112 4.13 2.44 -8.18
C HIS A 112 5.60 2.83 -8.39
N GLN A 113 6.30 2.19 -9.31
CA GLN A 113 7.70 2.49 -9.62
C GLN A 113 7.87 3.90 -10.21
N ASP A 114 7.01 4.30 -11.14
CA ASP A 114 7.03 5.64 -11.75
C ASP A 114 6.83 6.72 -10.68
N MET A 115 5.89 6.52 -9.76
CA MET A 115 5.64 7.45 -8.65
C MET A 115 6.87 7.56 -7.72
N MET A 116 7.50 6.42 -7.38
CA MET A 116 8.71 6.41 -6.54
C MET A 116 9.87 7.15 -7.20
N ASN A 117 10.07 6.96 -8.51
CA ASN A 117 11.09 7.66 -9.27
C ASN A 117 10.81 9.17 -9.33
N ALA A 118 9.57 9.57 -9.64
CA ALA A 118 9.18 10.98 -9.67
C ALA A 118 9.36 11.67 -8.31
N HIS A 119 9.06 10.98 -7.21
CA HIS A 119 9.28 11.51 -5.86
C HIS A 119 10.78 11.71 -5.57
N LYS A 120 11.62 10.77 -6.02
CA LYS A 120 13.07 10.88 -5.90
C LYS A 120 13.61 12.07 -6.71
N GLU A 121 13.22 12.19 -7.97
CA GLU A 121 13.63 13.30 -8.84
C GLU A 121 13.20 14.66 -8.28
N LEU A 122 11.98 14.77 -7.76
CA LEU A 122 11.51 15.99 -7.11
C LEU A 122 12.34 16.32 -5.86
N HIS A 123 12.64 15.31 -5.04
CA HIS A 123 13.44 15.49 -3.84
C HIS A 123 14.87 15.93 -4.16
N ASP A 124 15.50 15.31 -5.16
CA ASP A 124 16.86 15.67 -5.61
C ASP A 124 16.88 17.10 -6.18
N ALA A 125 15.89 17.48 -7.01
CA ALA A 125 15.76 18.83 -7.57
C ALA A 125 15.48 19.93 -6.53
N MET A 126 14.95 19.58 -5.35
CA MET A 126 14.73 20.53 -4.25
C MET A 126 15.94 20.67 -3.32
N GLN A 127 16.96 19.82 -3.47
CA GLN A 127 18.18 19.85 -2.67
C GLN A 127 19.37 20.55 -3.36
N ASP A 128 19.28 20.76 -4.68
CA ASP A 128 20.21 21.54 -5.50
C ASP A 128 19.85 23.05 -5.56
#